data_AF-F4Q2G1-F1
#
_entry.id   AF-F4Q2G1-F1
#
_cell.length_a   1.000
_cell.length_b   1.000
_cell.length_c   1.000
_cell.angle_alpha   90.00
_cell.angle_beta   90.00
_cell.angle_gamma   90.00
#
_symmetry.space_group_name_H-M   'P 1'
#
loop_
_entity.id
_entity.type
_entity.pdbx_description
1 polymer ?
#
loop_
_entity_poly.entity_id
_entity_poly.type
_entity_poly.pdbx_seq_one_letter_code
_entity_poly.pdbx_strand_id
1 'polypeptide(L)'
;MGACRIMLEELAENGYFTVMKDVKKSGQDKFYIVENKYSWSKLGHVLYIESPAGVGFSYNEDLKLYYTTGDTQTAEDNLAVVKGYFKLFPDYASTGSPLFVGGDDVHSLD
;
A
#
# COMPACT_ATOMS: atom_id res chain seq x y z
N MET A 1 -8.10 16.15 -4.13
CA MET A 1 -7.00 15.19 -3.92
C MET A 1 -7.51 14.09 -3.00
N GLY A 2 -8.09 13.04 -3.57
CA GLY A 2 -8.50 11.84 -2.84
C GLY A 2 -7.32 10.88 -2.78
N ALA A 3 -6.64 10.80 -1.65
CA ALA A 3 -5.68 9.75 -1.41
C ALA A 3 -6.44 8.45 -1.09
N CYS A 4 -6.36 7.44 -1.96
CA CYS A 4 -6.77 6.09 -1.59
C CYS A 4 -5.83 5.58 -0.49
N ARG A 5 -6.36 4.84 0.48
CA ARG A 5 -5.57 4.30 1.59
C ARG A 5 -5.15 2.88 1.21
N ILE A 6 -3.91 2.70 0.76
CA ILE A 6 -3.33 1.38 0.43
C ILE A 6 -3.37 0.45 1.67
N MET A 7 -3.29 1.01 2.87
CA MET A 7 -3.49 0.29 4.12
C MET A 7 -4.88 -0.32 4.27
N LEU A 8 -5.90 0.20 3.57
CA LEU A 8 -7.22 -0.44 3.53
C LEU A 8 -7.15 -1.73 2.69
N GLU A 9 -6.50 -1.69 1.52
CA GLU A 9 -6.29 -2.89 0.71
C GLU A 9 -5.49 -3.95 1.49
N GLU A 10 -4.47 -3.54 2.25
CA GLU A 10 -3.69 -4.45 3.09
C GLU A 10 -4.54 -5.00 4.26
N LEU A 11 -5.12 -4.13 5.09
CA LEU A 11 -5.67 -4.54 6.39
C LEU A 11 -7.15 -4.90 6.35
N ALA A 12 -7.86 -4.63 5.26
CA ALA A 12 -9.28 -4.91 5.12
C ALA A 12 -9.63 -5.82 3.95
N GLU A 13 -8.79 -5.87 2.90
CA GLU A 13 -9.14 -6.57 1.65
C GLU A 13 -8.29 -7.82 1.40
N ASN A 14 -7.03 -7.64 1.01
CA ASN A 14 -6.21 -8.70 0.41
C ASN A 14 -4.91 -9.01 1.15
N GLY A 15 -4.55 -8.23 2.18
CA GLY A 15 -3.35 -8.51 2.97
C GLY A 15 -3.48 -9.78 3.81
N TYR A 16 -2.33 -10.22 4.34
CA TYR A 16 -2.22 -11.51 5.03
C TYR A 16 -3.06 -11.57 6.31
N PHE A 17 -3.27 -10.42 6.94
CA PHE A 17 -4.12 -10.28 8.10
C PHE A 17 -5.17 -9.18 7.91
N THR A 18 -6.33 -9.38 8.53
CA THR A 18 -7.42 -8.40 8.56
C THR A 18 -7.63 -7.88 9.97
N VAL A 19 -7.87 -6.57 10.10
CA VAL A 19 -8.26 -5.94 11.38
C VAL A 19 -9.78 -5.99 11.55
N MET A 20 -10.24 -6.66 12.59
CA MET A 20 -11.66 -6.79 12.92
C MET A 20 -12.00 -6.10 14.23
N LYS A 21 -13.20 -5.52 14.31
CA LYS A 21 -13.73 -4.89 15.53
C LYS A 21 -14.61 -5.88 16.31
N ASP A 22 -14.45 -5.92 17.64
CA ASP A 22 -15.34 -6.67 18.53
C ASP A 22 -16.62 -5.86 18.77
N VAL A 23 -17.67 -6.22 18.06
CA VAL A 23 -18.96 -5.51 18.12
C VAL A 23 -19.77 -5.88 19.37
N LYS A 24 -19.30 -6.86 20.18
CA LYS A 24 -20.10 -7.46 21.25
C LYS A 24 -20.03 -6.74 22.61
N LYS A 25 -19.19 -5.72 22.78
CA LYS A 25 -19.03 -5.01 24.06
C LYS A 25 -19.30 -3.51 23.92
N SER A 26 -20.45 -3.06 24.42
CA SER A 26 -20.75 -1.63 24.52
C SER A 26 -19.77 -0.95 25.47
N GLY A 27 -18.95 -0.03 24.95
CA GLY A 27 -18.13 0.88 25.76
C GLY A 27 -16.61 0.76 25.58
N GLN A 28 -16.09 -0.24 24.86
CA GLN A 28 -14.67 -0.29 24.48
C GLN A 28 -14.48 -0.89 23.09
N ASP A 29 -13.95 -0.08 22.17
CA ASP A 29 -13.53 -0.54 20.85
C ASP A 29 -12.32 -1.47 21.01
N LYS A 30 -12.55 -2.78 20.92
CA LYS A 30 -11.48 -3.78 20.89
C LYS A 30 -11.28 -4.24 19.46
N PHE A 31 -10.05 -4.16 18.98
CA PHE A 31 -9.65 -4.65 17.66
C PHE A 31 -8.82 -5.93 17.81
N TYR A 32 -8.94 -6.83 16.84
CA TYR A 32 -8.17 -8.06 16.76
C TYR A 32 -7.72 -8.29 15.32
N ILE A 33 -6.58 -8.95 15.19
CA ILE A 33 -5.98 -9.31 13.90
C ILE A 33 -6.33 -10.77 13.63
N VAL A 34 -6.90 -11.06 12.48
CA VAL A 34 -7.23 -12.42 12.03
C VAL A 34 -6.49 -12.74 10.74
N GLU A 35 -6.08 -14.00 10.56
CA GLU A 35 -5.51 -14.43 9.28
C GLU A 35 -6.56 -14.38 8.16
N ASN A 36 -6.20 -13.74 7.05
CA ASN A 36 -7.04 -13.71 5.86
C ASN A 36 -6.83 -15.00 5.04
N LYS A 37 -7.88 -15.80 4.93
CA LYS A 37 -7.83 -17.06 4.18
C LYS A 37 -7.62 -16.85 2.68
N TYR A 38 -8.01 -15.69 2.15
CA TYR A 38 -7.97 -15.36 0.72
C TYR A 38 -6.88 -14.36 0.36
N SER A 39 -5.88 -14.17 1.24
CA SER A 39 -4.80 -13.21 1.01
C SER A 39 -4.01 -13.51 -0.26
N TRP A 40 -3.71 -12.45 -1.02
CA TRP A 40 -2.84 -12.52 -2.20
C TRP A 40 -1.42 -12.95 -1.86
N SER A 41 -0.96 -12.68 -0.62
CA SER A 41 0.35 -13.12 -0.13
C SER A 41 0.50 -14.64 -0.07
N LYS A 42 -0.59 -15.41 -0.23
CA LYS A 42 -0.55 -16.88 -0.37
C LYS A 42 -0.17 -17.35 -1.78
N LEU A 43 -0.31 -16.47 -2.78
CA LEU A 43 -0.03 -16.76 -4.19
C LEU A 43 1.31 -16.18 -4.65
N GLY A 44 1.91 -15.28 -3.88
CA GLY A 44 3.21 -14.68 -4.18
C GLY A 44 3.58 -13.59 -3.19
N HIS A 45 4.67 -12.87 -3.49
CA HIS A 45 5.10 -11.72 -2.71
C HIS A 45 4.30 -10.49 -3.15
N VAL A 46 3.62 -9.85 -2.20
CA VAL A 46 2.84 -8.64 -2.43
C VAL A 46 3.55 -7.47 -1.78
N LEU A 47 3.77 -6.40 -2.54
CA LEU A 47 4.37 -5.15 -2.06
C LEU A 47 3.31 -4.04 -2.12
N TYR A 48 2.92 -3.54 -0.96
CA TYR A 48 2.01 -2.41 -0.82
C TYR A 48 2.82 -1.10 -0.75
N ILE A 49 2.47 -0.13 -1.60
CA ILE A 49 3.16 1.18 -1.68
C ILE A 49 2.13 2.29 -1.47
N GLU A 50 2.21 2.98 -0.33
CA GLU A 50 1.44 4.20 -0.07
C GLU A 50 2.00 5.33 -0.93
N SER A 51 1.23 5.82 -1.89
CA SER A 51 1.66 6.80 -2.88
C SER A 51 0.52 7.77 -3.24
N PRO A 52 0.83 9.06 -3.51
CA PRO A 52 2.17 9.65 -3.48
C PRO A 52 2.60 10.10 -2.08
N ALA A 53 3.76 10.77 -1.95
CA ALA A 53 4.20 11.29 -0.65
C ALA A 53 3.13 12.22 -0.04
N GLY A 54 2.86 12.04 1.26
CA GLY A 54 1.73 12.65 1.96
C GLY A 54 0.52 11.72 2.13
N VAL A 55 0.54 10.52 1.53
CA VAL A 55 -0.47 9.48 1.72
C VAL A 55 0.00 8.44 2.75
N GLY A 56 -0.87 8.17 3.73
CA GLY A 56 -0.60 7.20 4.80
C GLY A 56 0.64 7.55 5.63
N PHE A 57 1.67 6.69 5.52
CA PHE A 57 2.95 6.86 6.20
C PHE A 57 4.05 7.44 5.30
N SER A 58 3.79 7.59 3.99
CA SER A 58 4.76 8.18 3.07
C SER A 58 4.84 9.69 3.29
N TYR A 59 6.04 10.23 3.47
CA TYR A 59 6.25 11.66 3.71
C TYR A 59 7.44 12.19 2.89
N ASN A 60 7.47 13.51 2.70
CA ASN A 60 8.61 14.22 2.14
C ASN A 60 9.32 14.98 3.26
N GLU A 61 10.65 14.90 3.30
CA GLU A 61 11.48 15.61 4.28
C GLU A 61 11.55 17.12 4.04
N ASP A 62 11.29 17.56 2.80
CA ASP A 62 11.18 18.99 2.51
C ASP A 62 9.83 19.55 2.97
N LEU A 63 9.75 19.82 4.27
CA LEU A 63 8.59 20.41 4.94
C LEU A 63 8.25 21.83 4.47
N LYS A 64 9.11 22.48 3.67
CA LYS A 64 8.89 23.86 3.21
C LYS A 64 8.05 23.91 1.93
N LEU A 65 7.93 22.81 1.21
CA LEU A 65 7.11 22.70 0.02
C LEU A 65 5.91 21.83 0.36
N TYR A 66 4.70 22.35 0.16
CA TYR A 66 3.54 21.48 0.01
C TYR A 66 3.87 20.53 -1.14
N TYR A 67 4.04 19.24 -0.85
CA TYR A 67 4.33 18.24 -1.88
C TYR A 67 3.15 18.25 -2.85
N THR A 68 3.37 18.90 -3.98
CA THR A 68 2.41 19.08 -5.05
C THR A 68 2.88 18.16 -6.15
N THR A 69 2.10 17.13 -6.43
CA THR A 69 2.44 16.11 -7.42
C THR A 69 1.28 15.92 -8.39
N GLY A 70 1.57 15.28 -9.51
CA GLY A 70 0.59 14.82 -10.49
C GLY A 70 0.90 13.39 -10.94
N ASP A 71 0.12 12.88 -11.89
CA ASP A 71 0.19 11.48 -12.32
C ASP A 71 1.60 11.07 -12.78
N THR A 72 2.25 11.91 -13.60
CA THR A 72 3.61 11.63 -14.10
C THR A 72 4.63 11.52 -12.98
N GLN A 73 4.67 12.51 -12.07
CA GLN A 73 5.62 12.52 -10.96
C GLN A 73 5.36 11.35 -10.00
N THR A 74 4.09 11.05 -9.72
CA THR A 74 3.69 9.91 -8.90
C THR A 74 4.13 8.59 -9.53
N ALA A 75 3.99 8.43 -10.84
CA ALA A 75 4.45 7.24 -11.55
C ALA A 75 5.98 7.09 -11.55
N GLU A 76 6.71 8.19 -11.71
CA GLU A 76 8.18 8.21 -11.64
C GLU A 76 8.68 7.84 -10.23
N ASP A 77 8.07 8.42 -9.19
CA ASP A 77 8.37 8.12 -7.79
C ASP A 77 8.09 6.63 -7.48
N ASN A 78 6.95 6.11 -7.92
CA ASN A 78 6.60 4.69 -7.76
C ASN A 78 7.61 3.76 -8.46
N LEU A 79 8.04 4.12 -9.67
CA LEU A 79 9.08 3.36 -10.37
C LEU A 79 10.42 3.38 -9.62
N ALA A 80 10.77 4.52 -9.01
CA ALA A 80 11.96 4.64 -8.19
C ALA A 80 11.89 3.73 -6.95
N VAL A 81 10.73 3.65 -6.28
CA VAL A 81 10.50 2.72 -5.16
C VAL A 81 10.69 1.27 -5.59
N VAL A 82 10.06 0.83 -6.69
CA VAL A 82 10.19 -0.56 -7.19
C VAL A 82 11.64 -0.90 -7.54
N LYS A 83 12.37 0.02 -8.20
CA LYS A 83 13.80 -0.17 -8.46
C LYS A 83 14.62 -0.25 -7.18
N GLY A 84 14.32 0.58 -6.18
CA GLY A 84 14.94 0.56 -4.87
C GLY A 84 14.71 -0.77 -4.14
N TYR A 85 13.47 -1.26 -4.16
CA TYR A 85 13.09 -2.55 -3.59
C TYR A 85 13.93 -3.70 -4.16
N PHE A 86 14.04 -3.82 -5.48
CA PHE A 86 14.84 -4.89 -6.09
C PHE A 86 16.35 -4.75 -5.88
N LYS A 87 16.86 -3.54 -5.60
CA LYS A 87 18.26 -3.37 -5.17
C LYS A 87 18.48 -3.90 -3.74
N LEU A 88 17.50 -3.71 -2.86
CA LEU A 88 17.56 -4.21 -1.48
C LEU A 88 17.30 -5.72 -1.40
N PHE A 89 16.43 -6.23 -2.27
CA PHE A 89 16.03 -7.63 -2.31
C PHE A 89 16.30 -8.23 -3.70
N PRO A 90 17.59 -8.43 -4.07
CA PRO A 90 17.97 -8.90 -5.39
C PRO A 90 17.44 -10.30 -5.71
N ASP A 91 17.17 -11.12 -4.69
CA ASP A 91 16.63 -12.48 -4.85
C ASP A 91 15.24 -12.50 -5.50
N TYR A 92 14.42 -11.47 -5.27
CA TYR A 92 13.11 -11.36 -5.94
C TYR A 92 13.23 -10.97 -7.42
N ALA A 93 14.33 -10.33 -7.81
CA ALA A 93 14.61 -10.02 -9.21
C ALA A 93 15.30 -11.16 -9.96
N SER A 94 16.13 -11.95 -9.26
CA SER A 94 16.98 -12.98 -9.88
C SER A 94 16.27 -14.33 -10.08
N THR A 95 15.14 -14.56 -9.40
CA THR A 95 14.38 -15.82 -9.44
C THR A 95 13.54 -16.02 -10.71
N GLY A 96 13.50 -15.04 -11.62
CA GLY A 96 12.66 -15.10 -12.83
C GLY A 96 11.16 -14.97 -12.55
N SER A 97 10.79 -14.54 -11.34
CA SER A 97 9.41 -14.31 -10.94
C SER A 97 8.80 -13.16 -11.76
N PRO A 98 7.61 -13.34 -12.36
CA PRO A 98 6.95 -12.26 -13.08
C PRO A 98 6.52 -11.13 -12.11
N LEU A 99 6.76 -9.88 -12.51
CA LEU A 99 6.25 -8.70 -11.81
C LEU A 99 4.86 -8.36 -12.34
N PHE A 100 3.88 -8.26 -11.44
CA PHE A 100 2.55 -7.75 -11.72
C PHE A 100 2.34 -6.41 -10.99
N VAL A 101 1.65 -5.49 -11.65
CA VAL A 101 1.24 -4.20 -11.07
C VAL A 101 -0.27 -4.15 -11.11
N GLY A 102 -0.89 -3.92 -9.96
CA GLY A 102 -2.32 -3.75 -9.79
C GLY A 102 -2.59 -2.65 -8.77
N GLY A 103 -3.81 -2.15 -8.76
CA GLY A 103 -4.30 -1.14 -7.83
C GLY A 103 -5.73 -0.78 -8.19
N ASP A 104 -6.43 -0.15 -7.25
CA ASP A 104 -7.79 0.32 -7.47
C ASP A 104 -7.84 1.77 -7.93
N ASP A 105 -8.90 2.10 -8.68
CA ASP A 105 -9.10 3.44 -9.23
C ASP A 105 -9.25 4.49 -8.13
N VAL A 106 -8.49 5.57 -8.24
CA VAL A 106 -8.83 6.83 -7.55
C VAL A 106 -9.82 7.58 -8.44
N HIS A 107 -11.05 7.81 -7.97
CA HIS A 107 -11.97 8.71 -8.69
C HIS A 107 -11.35 10.11 -8.75
N SER A 108 -10.78 10.46 -9.89
CA SER A 108 -10.51 11.84 -10.28
C SER A 108 -11.86 12.51 -10.55
N LEU A 109 -12.27 13.41 -9.65
CA LEU A 109 -13.19 14.48 -10.04
C LEU A 109 -12.31 15.63 -10.52
N ASP A 110 -12.09 15.66 -11.83
CA ASP A 110 -11.78 16.87 -12.59
C ASP A 110 -12.98 17.83 -12.65
#